data_AF-A0A3A5AVX4-F1
#
_entry.id   AF-A0A3A5AVX4-F1
#
_cell.length_a   1.000
_cell.length_b   1.000
_cell.length_c   1.000
_cell.angle_alpha   90.00
_cell.angle_beta   90.00
_cell.angle_gamma   90.00
#
_symmetry.space_group_name_H-M   'P 1'
#
loop_
_entity.id
_entity.type
_entity.pdbx_description
1 polymer ?
#
loop_
_entity_poly.entity_id
_entity_poly.type
_entity_poly.pdbx_seq_one_letter_code
_entity_poly.pdbx_strand_id
1 'polypeptide(L)'
;METVSKKEIIQKMEALKNGSVLGLRLGEVFGAGFVFIELNPSYPQKGQKKYLMRWGKGEAETKAQHPFMTTDKPKHIAGWVSDRAALWLP
;
A
#
# COMPACT_ATOMS: atom_id res chain seq x y z
N MET A 1 -16.33 -11.74 0.16
CA MET A 1 -15.41 -10.81 0.86
C MET A 1 -15.52 -9.48 0.17
N GLU A 2 -15.84 -8.41 0.90
CA GLU A 2 -15.91 -7.07 0.31
C GLU A 2 -14.50 -6.58 -0.01
N THR A 3 -14.31 -6.08 -1.23
CA THR A 3 -13.05 -5.46 -1.66
C THR A 3 -12.83 -4.16 -0.92
N VAL A 4 -11.57 -3.84 -0.62
CA VAL A 4 -11.25 -2.62 0.12
C VAL A 4 -11.61 -1.37 -0.68
N SER A 5 -12.28 -0.41 -0.04
CA SER A 5 -12.63 0.83 -0.70
C SER A 5 -11.44 1.80 -0.74
N LYS A 6 -11.38 2.64 -1.78
CA LYS A 6 -10.39 3.71 -1.88
C LYS A 6 -10.33 4.60 -0.62
N LYS A 7 -11.50 4.94 -0.07
CA LYS A 7 -11.62 5.78 1.13
C LYS A 7 -10.98 5.11 2.35
N GLU A 8 -11.25 3.82 2.54
CA GLU A 8 -10.68 3.06 3.65
C GLU A 8 -9.16 2.94 3.56
N ILE A 9 -8.62 2.68 2.35
CA ILE A 9 -7.18 2.63 2.13
C ILE A 9 -6.54 3.98 2.49
N ILE A 10 -7.12 5.10 2.05
CA ILE A 10 -6.63 6.44 2.38
C ILE A 10 -6.61 6.64 3.90
N GLN A 11 -7.70 6.29 4.60
CA GLN A 11 -7.78 6.43 6.05
C GLN A 11 -6.69 5.62 6.78
N LYS A 12 -6.47 4.36 6.38
CA LYS A 12 -5.40 3.54 6.96
C LYS A 12 -4.01 4.09 6.63
N MET A 13 -3.80 4.61 5.43
CA MET A 13 -2.54 5.24 5.05
C MET A 13 -2.28 6.51 5.87
N GLU A 14 -3.28 7.35 6.06
CA GLU A 14 -3.15 8.55 6.89
C GLU A 14 -2.91 8.21 8.37
N ALA A 15 -3.41 7.06 8.84
CA ALA A 15 -3.13 6.54 10.17
C ALA A 15 -1.76 5.82 10.30
N LEU A 16 -1.05 5.56 9.20
CA LEU A 16 0.27 4.91 9.24
C LEU A 16 1.25 5.71 10.11
N LYS A 17 2.01 4.95 10.90
CA LYS A 17 3.15 5.42 11.70
C LYS A 17 4.45 4.86 11.11
N ASN A 18 5.58 5.51 11.41
CA ASN A 18 6.88 5.01 10.97
C ASN A 18 7.13 3.59 11.52
N GLY A 19 7.61 2.69 10.67
CA GLY A 19 7.83 1.28 11.00
C GLY A 19 6.59 0.38 10.88
N SER A 20 5.40 0.94 10.61
CA SER A 20 4.20 0.17 10.30
C SER A 20 4.06 -0.06 8.80
N VAL A 21 3.52 -1.22 8.43
CA VAL A 21 3.27 -1.61 7.04
C VAL A 21 1.81 -2.03 6.90
N LEU A 22 1.14 -1.53 5.88
CA LEU A 22 -0.16 -2.02 5.45
C LEU A 22 0.04 -3.10 4.38
N GLY A 23 -0.50 -4.29 4.63
CA GLY A 23 -0.48 -5.40 3.68
C GLY A 23 -1.84 -5.58 3.02
N LEU A 24 -1.85 -5.71 1.70
CA LEU A 24 -3.04 -6.09 0.92
C LEU A 24 -2.71 -7.20 -0.06
N ARG A 25 -3.75 -7.93 -0.46
CA ARG A 25 -3.73 -8.90 -1.55
C ARG A 25 -4.67 -8.44 -2.65
N LEU A 26 -4.18 -8.37 -3.89
CA LEU A 26 -4.99 -8.06 -5.05
C LEU A 26 -5.97 -9.21 -5.36
N GLY A 27 -7.05 -8.90 -6.07
CA GLY A 27 -7.98 -9.92 -6.56
C GLY A 27 -7.30 -10.95 -7.47
N GLU A 28 -7.86 -12.15 -7.55
CA GLU A 28 -7.28 -13.27 -8.31
C GLU A 28 -7.10 -12.95 -9.80
N VAL A 29 -8.03 -12.20 -10.39
CA VAL A 29 -7.96 -11.74 -11.80
C VAL A 29 -6.78 -10.79 -12.07
N PHE A 30 -6.21 -10.19 -11.03
CA PHE A 30 -5.01 -9.36 -11.08
C PHE A 30 -3.75 -10.11 -10.64
N GLY A 31 -3.78 -11.44 -10.69
CA GLY A 31 -2.65 -12.32 -10.38
C GLY A 31 -2.43 -12.55 -8.88
N ALA A 32 -3.41 -12.21 -8.04
CA ALA A 32 -3.39 -12.41 -6.58
C ALA A 32 -2.13 -11.83 -5.89
N GLY A 33 -1.53 -10.78 -6.46
CA GLY A 33 -0.29 -10.19 -5.98
C GLY A 33 -0.43 -9.53 -4.61
N PHE A 34 0.68 -9.43 -3.90
CA PHE A 34 0.80 -8.73 -2.64
C PHE A 34 1.11 -7.26 -2.87
N VAL A 35 0.57 -6.40 -2.03
CA VAL A 35 0.88 -4.96 -1.97
C VAL A 35 1.27 -4.61 -0.54
N PHE A 36 2.41 -3.95 -0.39
CA PHE A 36 2.86 -3.42 0.89
C PHE A 36 3.02 -1.91 0.81
N ILE A 37 2.41 -1.21 1.75
CA ILE A 37 2.44 0.25 1.84
C ILE A 37 3.04 0.66 3.18
N GLU A 38 4.05 1.52 3.15
CA GLU A 38 4.68 2.04 4.36
C GLU A 38 5.04 3.52 4.19
N LEU A 39 5.43 4.16 5.29
CA LEU A 39 6.02 5.49 5.23
C LEU A 39 7.49 5.40 4.84
N ASN A 40 7.96 6.36 4.05
CA ASN A 40 9.36 6.50 3.71
C ASN A 40 10.14 7.02 4.93
N PRO A 41 11.01 6.22 5.56
CA PRO A 41 11.74 6.62 6.76
C PRO A 41 12.74 7.75 6.49
N SER A 42 13.21 7.89 5.24
CA SER A 42 14.16 8.93 4.83
C SER A 42 13.51 10.30 4.60
N TYR A 43 12.17 10.39 4.68
CA TYR A 43 11.43 11.65 4.58
C TYR A 43 10.66 11.96 5.87
N PRO A 44 11.36 12.31 6.97
CA PRO A 44 10.72 12.67 8.23
C PRO A 44 10.30 14.16 8.29
N GLN A 45 10.23 14.88 7.16
CA GLN A 45 9.90 16.31 7.16
C GLN A 45 8.57 16.55 7.91
N LYS A 46 8.62 17.37 8.97
CA LYS A 46 7.49 17.68 9.85
C LYS A 46 6.26 18.03 9.02
N GLY A 47 5.24 17.15 9.07
CA GLY A 47 3.93 17.37 8.46
C GLY A 47 3.72 16.78 7.06
N GLN A 48 4.76 16.29 6.37
CA GLN A 48 4.60 15.63 5.06
C GLN A 48 4.92 14.14 5.16
N LYS A 49 3.89 13.31 4.90
CA LYS A 49 4.04 11.85 4.78
C LYS A 49 4.35 11.50 3.33
N LYS A 50 5.46 10.80 3.11
CA LYS A 50 5.78 10.19 1.82
C LYS A 50 5.56 8.69 1.95
N TYR A 51 4.74 8.12 1.08
CA TYR A 51 4.37 6.71 1.08
C TYR A 51 5.19 5.95 0.05
N LEU A 52 5.56 4.72 0.41
CA LEU A 52 6.20 3.74 -0.44
C LEU A 52 5.20 2.60 -0.67
N MET A 53 4.93 2.26 -1.92
CA MET A 53 4.13 1.10 -2.30
C MET A 53 5.02 0.11 -3.05
N ARG A 54 5.04 -1.14 -2.57
CA ARG A 54 5.64 -2.29 -3.25
C ARG A 54 4.54 -3.23 -3.71
N TRP A 55 4.77 -3.90 -4.84
CA TRP A 55 3.84 -4.89 -5.38
C TRP A 55 4.61 -6.05 -6.03
N GLY A 56 4.15 -7.28 -5.82
CA GLY A 56 4.78 -8.48 -6.36
C GLY A 56 3.94 -9.74 -6.12
N LYS A 57 4.42 -10.90 -6.60
CA LYS A 57 3.67 -12.17 -6.51
C LYS A 57 3.87 -12.92 -5.19
N GLY A 58 5.03 -12.78 -4.57
CA GLY A 58 5.36 -13.39 -3.27
C GLY A 58 5.44 -12.36 -2.16
N GLU A 59 4.92 -12.69 -0.97
CA GLU A 59 4.93 -11.77 0.17
C GLU A 59 6.34 -11.33 0.57
N ALA A 60 7.26 -12.29 0.79
CA ALA A 60 8.62 -12.00 1.23
C ALA A 60 9.41 -11.21 0.18
N GLU A 61 9.29 -11.61 -1.09
CA GLU A 61 9.93 -10.90 -2.21
C GLU A 61 9.41 -9.47 -2.33
N THR A 62 8.09 -9.28 -2.23
CA THR A 62 7.48 -7.95 -2.37
C THR A 62 7.96 -7.00 -1.27
N LYS A 63 8.19 -7.49 -0.03
CA LYS A 63 8.75 -6.66 1.05
C LYS A 63 10.19 -6.23 0.77
N ALA A 64 10.99 -7.07 0.11
CA ALA A 64 12.40 -6.81 -0.21
C ALA A 64 12.59 -6.00 -1.51
N GLN A 65 11.57 -5.89 -2.36
CA GLN A 65 11.67 -5.20 -3.64
C GLN A 65 11.78 -3.67 -3.50
N HIS A 66 12.28 -3.02 -4.55
CA HIS A 66 12.21 -1.57 -4.66
C HIS A 66 10.75 -1.09 -4.73
N PRO A 67 10.44 0.08 -4.15
CA PRO A 67 9.11 0.67 -4.26
C PRO A 67 8.69 0.82 -5.73
N PHE A 68 7.54 0.27 -6.08
CA PHE A 68 6.90 0.46 -7.38
C PHE A 68 6.40 1.91 -7.53
N MET A 69 5.83 2.46 -6.45
CA MET A 69 5.34 3.83 -6.42
C MET A 69 5.80 4.52 -5.14
N THR A 70 6.27 5.76 -5.29
CA THR A 70 6.62 6.64 -4.18
C THR A 70 5.89 7.96 -4.34
N THR A 71 5.05 8.35 -3.38
CA THR A 71 4.24 9.57 -3.48
C THR A 71 3.85 10.11 -2.11
N ASP A 72 3.66 11.41 -2.01
CA ASP A 72 3.06 12.13 -0.88
C ASP A 72 1.52 12.13 -0.92
N LYS A 73 0.91 11.67 -2.03
CA LYS A 73 -0.52 11.70 -2.27
C LYS A 73 -1.14 10.30 -2.05
N PRO A 74 -1.77 10.02 -0.89
CA PRO A 74 -2.32 8.69 -0.59
C PRO A 74 -3.39 8.25 -1.61
N LYS A 75 -4.12 9.20 -2.20
CA LYS A 75 -5.14 8.95 -3.22
C LYS A 75 -4.65 8.22 -4.47
N HIS A 76 -3.37 8.36 -4.84
CA HIS A 76 -2.81 7.69 -6.02
C HIS A 76 -2.62 6.19 -5.77
N ILE A 77 -1.97 5.86 -4.65
CA ILE A 77 -1.80 4.47 -4.19
C ILE A 77 -3.18 3.83 -3.94
N ALA A 78 -4.04 4.52 -3.19
CA ALA A 78 -5.36 4.00 -2.85
C ALA A 78 -6.23 3.72 -4.08
N GLY A 79 -6.19 4.60 -5.10
CA GLY A 79 -6.90 4.36 -6.36
C GLY A 79 -6.36 3.12 -7.09
N TRP A 80 -5.04 3.03 -7.24
CA TRP A 80 -4.41 1.88 -7.90
C TRP A 80 -4.76 0.55 -7.23
N VAL A 81 -4.79 0.52 -5.90
CA VAL A 81 -5.10 -0.68 -5.10
C VAL A 81 -6.60 -1.01 -5.14
N SER A 82 -7.50 -0.03 -4.99
CA SER A 82 -8.94 -0.27 -5.03
C SER A 82 -9.42 -0.77 -6.39
N ASP A 83 -8.85 -0.24 -7.49
CA ASP A 83 -9.22 -0.64 -8.85
C ASP A 83 -8.89 -2.11 -9.14
N ARG A 84 -8.06 -2.75 -8.30
CA ARG A 84 -7.60 -4.14 -8.43
C ARG A 84 -8.29 -5.09 -7.46
N ALA A 85 -9.47 -4.71 -6.96
CA ALA A 85 -10.32 -5.55 -6.11
C ALA A 85 -9.55 -6.14 -4.91
N ALA A 86 -8.68 -5.33 -4.29
CA ALA A 86 -7.80 -5.79 -3.23
C ALA A 86 -8.58 -6.13 -1.95
N LEU A 87 -7.96 -6.95 -1.11
CA LEU A 87 -8.40 -7.36 0.22
C LEU A 87 -7.26 -7.07 1.22
N TRP A 88 -7.59 -6.71 2.46
CA TRP A 88 -6.57 -6.60 3.51
C TRP A 88 -5.94 -7.97 3.79
N LEU A 89 -4.63 -7.99 4.02
CA LEU A 89 -3.99 -9.17 4.61
C LEU A 89 -4.38 -9.24 6.10
N PRO A 90 -4.56 -10.47 6.64
CA PRO A 90 -4.82 -10.68 8.06
C PRO A 90 -3.65 -10.24 8.95
#